data_AF-A0A7S7M1L7-F1
#
_entry.id   AF-A0A7S7M1L7-F1
#
_cell.length_a   1.000
_cell.length_b   1.000
_cell.length_c   1.000
_cell.angle_alpha   90.00
_cell.angle_beta   90.00
_cell.angle_gamma   90.00
#
_symmetry.space_group_name_H-M   'P 1'
#
loop_
_entity.id
_entity.type
_entity.pdbx_description
1 polymer ?
#
loop_
_entity_poly.entity_id
_entity_poly.type
_entity_poly.pdbx_seq_one_letter_code
_entity_poly.pdbx_strand_id
1 'polypeptide(L)'
;MDIELKEKLEKIVELVSNVMVDCEINIEYCMPGIAMTSQSCNTSEDPYILVEYVVSEYTKPTRKIHLTRGYLKDEADVIANLITFSIEQFKMEIDSVEMG
;
A
#
# COMPACT_ATOMS: atom_id res chain seq x y z
N MET A 1 19.13 -0.07 11.29
CA MET A 1 18.44 0.70 10.24
C MET A 1 17.32 -0.12 9.61
N ASP A 2 17.54 -1.41 9.35
CA ASP A 2 16.55 -2.27 8.68
C ASP A 2 15.36 -2.67 9.56
N ILE A 3 15.56 -2.80 10.87
CA ILE A 3 14.49 -3.13 11.85
C ILE A 3 13.52 -1.96 12.02
N GLU A 4 14.03 -0.74 12.23
CA GLU A 4 13.19 0.47 12.39
C GLU A 4 12.32 0.71 11.15
N LEU A 5 12.87 0.47 9.95
CA LEU A 5 12.12 0.66 8.73
C LEU A 5 11.08 -0.45 8.52
N LYS A 6 11.37 -1.68 8.94
CA LYS A 6 10.36 -2.75 8.99
C LYS A 6 9.21 -2.40 9.95
N GLU A 7 9.51 -2.01 11.18
CA GLU A 7 8.49 -1.63 12.18
C GLU A 7 7.64 -0.45 11.68
N LYS A 8 8.28 0.50 11.00
CA LYS A 8 7.59 1.62 10.36
C LYS A 8 6.63 1.18 9.26
N LEU A 9 7.03 0.24 8.40
CA LEU A 9 6.17 -0.31 7.35
C LEU A 9 5.00 -1.10 7.95
N GLU A 10 5.25 -1.91 8.98
CA GLU A 10 4.19 -2.64 9.70
C GLU A 10 3.18 -1.66 10.32
N LYS A 11 3.67 -0.58 10.95
CA LYS A 11 2.80 0.49 11.48
C LYS A 11 1.98 1.17 10.38
N ILE A 12 2.59 1.44 9.22
CA ILE A 12 1.86 2.02 8.07
C ILE A 12 0.72 1.09 7.63
N VAL A 13 1.00 -0.21 7.47
CA VAL A 13 0.00 -1.20 7.07
C VAL A 13 -1.14 -1.27 8.08
N GLU A 14 -0.81 -1.29 9.39
CA GLU A 14 -1.81 -1.29 10.46
C GLU A 14 -2.70 -0.04 10.42
N LEU A 15 -2.11 1.15 10.30
CA LEU A 15 -2.84 2.41 10.23
C LEU A 15 -3.79 2.45 9.03
N VAL A 16 -3.30 2.08 7.84
CA VAL A 16 -4.14 2.06 6.63
C VAL A 16 -5.23 1.00 6.75
N SER A 17 -4.92 -0.19 7.26
CA SER A 17 -5.89 -1.26 7.45
C SER A 17 -6.99 -0.88 8.45
N ASN A 18 -6.66 -0.13 9.50
CA ASN A 18 -7.64 0.35 10.47
C ASN A 18 -8.58 1.40 9.87
N VAL A 19 -8.06 2.30 9.03
CA VAL A 19 -8.88 3.32 8.35
C VAL A 19 -9.77 2.69 7.29
N MET A 20 -9.26 1.69 6.57
CA MET A 20 -9.94 1.05 5.44
C MET A 20 -10.66 -0.24 5.82
N VAL A 21 -10.98 -0.44 7.10
CA VAL A 21 -11.58 -1.70 7.63
C VAL A 21 -12.89 -2.08 6.93
N ASP A 22 -13.64 -1.09 6.43
CA ASP A 22 -14.90 -1.29 5.71
C ASP A 22 -14.71 -1.58 4.22
N CYS A 23 -13.48 -1.50 3.69
CA CYS A 23 -13.17 -1.82 2.29
C CYS A 23 -12.50 -3.19 2.17
N GLU A 24 -12.92 -3.98 1.20
CA GLU A 24 -12.28 -5.26 0.90
C GLU A 24 -10.98 -5.02 0.10
N ILE A 25 -9.91 -4.72 0.83
CA ILE A 25 -8.58 -4.45 0.27
C ILE A 25 -7.52 -5.37 0.86
N ASN A 26 -6.58 -5.80 0.03
CA ASN A 26 -5.36 -6.46 0.50
C ASN A 26 -4.20 -5.48 0.38
N ILE A 27 -3.48 -5.29 1.49
CA ILE A 27 -2.30 -4.42 1.54
C ILE A 27 -1.09 -5.31 1.77
N GLU A 28 -0.20 -5.33 0.78
CA GLU A 28 1.10 -5.97 0.89
C GLU A 28 2.21 -4.92 0.81
N TYR A 29 3.39 -5.25 1.32
CA TYR A 29 4.58 -4.43 1.15
C TYR A 29 5.75 -5.27 0.67
N CYS A 30 6.60 -4.62 -0.12
CA CYS A 30 7.86 -5.14 -0.58
C CYS A 30 8.99 -4.26 -0.07
N MET A 31 9.90 -4.88 0.67
CA MET A 31 11.12 -4.25 1.12
C MET A 31 12.33 -5.10 0.69
N PRO A 32 13.04 -4.69 -0.38
CA PRO A 32 14.19 -5.41 -0.89
C PRO A 32 15.24 -5.67 0.21
N GLY A 33 15.61 -6.94 0.37
CA GLY A 33 16.69 -7.35 1.28
C GLY A 33 16.34 -7.46 2.77
N ILE A 34 15.11 -7.18 3.20
CA ILE A 34 14.76 -7.11 4.62
C ILE A 34 13.47 -7.87 4.97
N ALA A 35 12.34 -7.54 4.35
CA ALA A 35 11.05 -8.17 4.64
C ALA A 35 10.11 -8.06 3.44
N MET A 36 9.39 -9.13 3.14
CA MET A 36 8.43 -9.17 2.05
C MET A 36 7.19 -9.91 2.51
N THR A 37 6.03 -9.26 2.39
CA THR A 37 4.73 -9.94 2.44
C THR A 37 4.24 -10.23 1.04
N SER A 38 4.60 -9.40 0.05
CA SER A 38 4.26 -9.66 -1.35
C SER A 38 5.16 -10.72 -1.99
N GLN A 39 4.55 -11.75 -2.58
CA GLN A 39 5.25 -12.75 -3.40
C GLN A 39 5.87 -12.15 -4.67
N SER A 40 5.41 -10.98 -5.10
CA SER A 40 5.90 -10.27 -6.29
C SER A 40 7.05 -9.29 -6.00
N CYS A 41 7.62 -9.34 -4.79
CA CYS A 41 8.65 -8.42 -4.35
C CYS A 41 9.95 -8.61 -5.15
N ASN A 42 10.22 -7.67 -6.06
CA ASN A 42 11.45 -7.65 -6.84
C ASN A 42 12.56 -6.99 -6.01
N THR A 43 13.60 -7.76 -5.69
CA THR A 43 14.69 -7.34 -4.79
C THR A 43 15.63 -6.27 -5.37
N SER A 44 15.39 -5.85 -6.62
CA SER A 44 16.18 -4.81 -7.30
C SER A 44 15.48 -3.45 -7.39
N GLU A 45 14.24 -3.32 -6.90
CA GLU A 45 13.44 -2.08 -7.02
C GLU A 45 13.36 -1.30 -5.70
N ASP A 46 12.92 -0.05 -5.72
CA ASP A 46 12.66 0.71 -4.49
C ASP A 46 11.55 0.05 -3.64
N PRO A 47 11.55 0.23 -2.29
CA PRO A 47 10.47 -0.26 -1.45
C PRO A 47 9.11 0.25 -1.93
N TYR A 48 8.09 -0.57 -1.85
CA TYR A 48 6.74 -0.19 -2.27
C TYR A 48 5.66 -0.87 -1.45
N ILE A 49 4.48 -0.27 -1.48
CA ILE A 49 3.24 -0.86 -0.96
C ILE A 49 2.36 -1.20 -2.15
N LEU A 50 1.86 -2.44 -2.17
CA LEU A 50 0.91 -2.92 -3.15
C LEU A 50 -0.46 -2.95 -2.50
N VAL A 51 -1.39 -2.23 -3.09
CA VAL A 51 -2.80 -2.27 -2.70
C VAL A 51 -3.55 -3.03 -3.77
N GLU A 52 -4.28 -4.06 -3.37
CA GLU A 52 -5.25 -4.77 -4.20
C GLU A 52 -6.64 -4.39 -3.70
N TYR A 53 -7.46 -3.83 -4.60
CA TYR A 53 -8.85 -3.49 -4.30
C TYR A 53 -9.76 -4.58 -4.86
N VAL A 54 -10.53 -5.26 -4.02
CA VAL A 54 -11.40 -6.36 -4.45
C VAL A 54 -12.77 -5.80 -4.83
N VAL A 55 -12.99 -5.54 -6.12
CA VAL A 55 -14.31 -5.16 -6.66
C VAL A 55 -15.21 -6.39 -6.76
N SER A 56 -14.64 -7.51 -7.21
CA SER A 56 -15.29 -8.82 -7.28
C SER A 56 -14.25 -9.94 -7.23
N GLU A 57 -14.71 -11.19 -7.20
CA GLU A 57 -13.83 -12.36 -7.24
C GLU A 57 -12.86 -12.36 -8.44
N TYR A 58 -13.30 -11.80 -9.58
CA TYR A 58 -12.54 -11.77 -10.84
C TYR A 58 -11.91 -10.39 -11.15
N THR A 59 -12.33 -9.34 -10.44
CA THR A 59 -11.87 -7.96 -10.69
C THR A 59 -11.17 -7.46 -9.43
N LYS A 60 -9.84 -7.59 -9.43
CA LYS A 60 -8.96 -7.19 -8.34
C LYS A 60 -7.88 -6.21 -8.83
N PRO A 61 -8.26 -4.99 -9.22
CA PRO A 61 -7.30 -4.00 -9.67
C PRO A 61 -6.27 -3.70 -8.57
N THR A 62 -5.00 -3.59 -8.99
CA THR A 62 -3.89 -3.35 -8.07
C THR A 62 -3.23 -2.00 -8.34
N ARG A 63 -2.69 -1.38 -7.28
CA ARG A 63 -1.96 -0.12 -7.35
C ARG A 63 -0.67 -0.22 -6.55
N LYS A 64 0.46 0.06 -7.22
CA LYS A 64 1.78 0.12 -6.60
C LYS A 64 2.10 1.55 -6.18
N ILE A 65 2.42 1.74 -4.91
CA ILE A 65 2.84 3.02 -4.32
C ILE A 65 4.32 2.90 -3.95
N HIS A 66 5.18 3.52 -4.75
CA HIS A 66 6.62 3.50 -4.51
C HIS A 66 6.99 4.42 -3.34
N LEU A 67 7.63 3.85 -2.33
CA LEU A 67 8.17 4.56 -1.17
C LEU A 67 9.58 5.02 -1.50
N THR A 68 9.66 6.09 -2.28
CA THR A 68 10.95 6.72 -2.59
C THR A 68 11.67 7.16 -1.31
N ARG A 69 13.00 7.36 -1.40
CA ARG A 69 13.82 7.82 -0.27
C ARG A 69 13.32 9.10 0.41
N GLY A 70 12.53 9.93 -0.27
CA GLY A 70 11.87 11.10 0.32
C GLY A 70 10.82 10.68 1.35
N TYR A 71 9.87 9.84 0.94
CA TYR A 71 8.81 9.33 1.81
C TYR A 71 9.35 8.56 3.01
N LEU A 72 10.45 7.85 2.85
CA LEU A 72 11.07 7.12 3.98
C LEU A 72 11.55 8.05 5.11
N LYS A 73 11.70 9.35 4.87
CA LYS A 73 12.05 10.34 5.90
C LYS A 73 10.84 10.87 6.68
N ASP A 74 9.64 10.77 6.12
CA ASP A 74 8.41 11.25 6.75
C ASP A 74 7.93 10.31 7.85
N GLU A 75 7.06 10.74 8.74
CA GLU A 75 6.52 9.83 9.78
C GLU A 75 5.57 8.78 9.20
N ALA A 76 5.46 7.63 9.90
CA ALA A 76 4.57 6.53 9.50
C ALA A 76 3.13 7.01 9.26
N ASP A 77 2.64 7.89 10.12
CA ASP A 77 1.28 8.44 10.06
C ASP A 77 1.07 9.33 8.82
N VAL A 78 2.09 10.09 8.41
CA VAL A 78 2.06 10.90 7.18
C VAL A 78 1.98 9.99 5.96
N ILE A 79 2.80 8.94 5.92
CA ILE A 79 2.82 7.97 4.82
C ILE A 79 1.50 7.20 4.76
N ALA A 80 0.95 6.79 5.91
CA ALA A 80 -0.34 6.11 6.00
C ALA A 80 -1.49 6.97 5.46
N ASN A 81 -1.52 8.26 5.80
CA ASN A 81 -2.51 9.19 5.26
C ASN A 81 -2.40 9.35 3.73
N LEU A 82 -1.18 9.44 3.20
CA LEU A 82 -0.96 9.52 1.75
C LEU A 82 -1.42 8.25 1.03
N ILE A 83 -1.15 7.08 1.61
CA ILE A 83 -1.61 5.80 1.05
C ILE A 83 -3.12 5.73 1.11
N THR A 84 -3.73 6.04 2.25
CA THR A 84 -5.19 6.08 2.42
C THR A 84 -5.83 6.95 1.35
N PHE A 85 -5.36 8.19 1.18
CA PHE A 85 -5.83 9.09 0.14
C PHE A 85 -5.67 8.50 -1.27
N SER A 86 -4.51 7.88 -1.55
CA SER A 86 -4.25 7.22 -2.84
C SER A 86 -5.23 6.07 -3.11
N ILE A 87 -5.64 5.32 -2.09
CA ILE A 87 -6.63 4.23 -2.21
C ILE A 87 -8.03 4.80 -2.43
N GLU A 88 -8.41 5.85 -1.70
CA GLU A 88 -9.70 6.52 -1.90
C GLU A 88 -9.84 7.08 -3.32
N GLN A 89 -8.79 7.74 -3.84
CA GLN A 89 -8.77 8.20 -5.23
C GLN A 89 -8.90 7.02 -6.21
N PHE A 90 -8.17 5.93 -5.97
CA PHE A 90 -8.23 4.75 -6.82
C PHE A 90 -9.62 4.10 -6.83
N LYS A 91 -10.28 4.03 -5.68
CA LYS A 91 -11.67 3.56 -5.57
C LYS A 91 -12.61 4.45 -6.38
N MET A 92 -12.50 5.77 -6.25
CA MET A 92 -13.32 6.71 -7.03
C MET A 92 -13.08 6.59 -8.55
N GLU A 93 -11.83 6.35 -8.97
CA GLU A 93 -11.51 6.10 -10.38
C GLU A 93 -12.23 4.83 -10.89
N ILE A 94 -12.19 3.73 -10.11
CA ILE A 94 -12.85 2.48 -10.46
C ILE A 94 -14.38 2.65 -10.50
N ASP A 95 -14.97 3.22 -9.44
CA ASP A 95 -16.42 3.45 -9.34
C ASP A 95 -16.91 4.36 -10.48
N SER A 96 -16.11 5.36 -10.88
CA SER A 96 -16.43 6.23 -12.02
C SER A 96 -16.38 5.51 -13.36
N VAL A 97 -15.52 4.49 -13.53
CA VAL A 97 -15.44 3.69 -14.75
C VAL A 97 -16.61 2.70 -14.83
N GLU A 98 -17.07 2.15 -13.70
CA GLU A 98 -18.21 1.21 -13.70
C GLU A 98 -19.57 1.89 -13.92
N MET A 99 -19.70 3.19 -13.61
CA MET A 99 -20.95 3.95 -13.83
C MET A 99 -21.03 4.67 -15.20
N GLY A 100 -20.04 4.48 -16.08
CA GLY A 100 -19.92 5.13 -17.40
C GLY A 100 -20.44 4.32 -18.57
#